data_AF-A0A6J0BF36-F1
#
_entry.id   AF-A0A6J0BF36-F1
#
_cell.length_a   1.000
_cell.length_b   1.000
_cell.length_c   1.000
_cell.angle_alpha   90.00
_cell.angle_beta   90.00
_cell.angle_gamma   90.00
#
_symmetry.space_group_name_H-M   'P 1'
#
loop_
_entity.id
_entity.type
_entity.pdbx_description
1 polymer ?
#
loop_
_entity_poly.entity_id
_entity_poly.type
_entity_poly.pdbx_seq_one_letter_code
_entity_poly.pdbx_strand_id
1 'polypeptide(L)'
;MVPNEQIAETYALCLKYGIGNEVKDIIGVISLKASTLERRITYFQELGCTKLLANILKPFMTGCEYSLQQFQDWNLLPADVDIAKNIFSVLNKPPPDVPCLDSLKKSNSIHTYRSICLEHYLKWRLEYTEKELSKLTAVIQKFRYFSIRSIEEVIDCLENELEFSKAKIKQANFLLRADATNIKQLLTTYKQVAGSDMKPLLIKNPKLLDVKADLIPARLEILKKHGVTESALKVYPTILLLSKETIESRLKEIQSIPELRGFLDHQRLLLLILYLRKAKDRLQFMKEHNVKSISLFTLSSSSVYFNRQLEEGLVRAKGTDLLQFLSKNTGASQASIHRSLQKNSMWLHAPFIHVVDTYFYLIERNYTNEDILNNVHVLLYKSSRVEQVLEKIESDESEKSNNWSPSQKLALCVYYIEKKFHFSGLGVLEDTPEQHLLTSDQVTKNQVLKEEGK
;
A
#
# COMPACT_ATOMS: atom_id res chain seq x y z
N MET A 1 0.30 25.83 16.41
CA MET A 1 1.36 26.84 16.56
C MET A 1 2.53 26.42 15.69
N VAL A 2 3.14 27.35 14.94
CA VAL A 2 4.37 27.08 14.19
C VAL A 2 5.53 27.05 15.19
N PRO A 3 6.46 26.08 15.16
CA PRO A 3 7.59 26.02 16.08
C PRO A 3 8.47 27.29 15.98
N ASN A 4 8.98 27.77 17.12
CA ASN A 4 9.81 28.99 17.18
C ASN A 4 11.08 28.88 16.31
N GLU A 5 11.67 27.68 16.18
CA GLU A 5 12.82 27.43 15.32
C GLU A 5 12.49 27.64 13.84
N GLN A 6 11.33 27.15 13.38
CA GLN A 6 10.90 27.35 11.99
C GLN A 6 10.65 28.84 11.68
N ILE A 7 10.13 29.59 12.66
CA ILE A 7 9.94 31.04 12.53
C ILE A 7 11.29 31.75 12.36
N ALA A 8 12.30 31.35 13.15
CA ALA A 8 13.64 31.92 13.06
C ALA A 8 14.31 31.63 11.70
N GLU A 9 14.22 30.40 11.19
CA GLU A 9 14.75 30.03 9.88
C GLU A 9 14.09 30.81 8.74
N THR A 10 12.75 30.88 8.73
CA THR A 10 12.01 31.62 7.70
C THR A 10 12.31 33.11 7.77
N TYR A 11 12.47 33.68 8.98
CA TYR A 11 12.86 35.08 9.17
C TYR A 11 14.27 35.36 8.62
N ALA A 12 15.24 34.47 8.89
CA ALA A 12 16.59 34.58 8.36
C ALA A 12 16.61 34.57 6.82
N LEU A 13 15.76 33.75 6.18
CA LEU A 13 15.57 33.77 4.72
C LEU A 13 15.00 35.11 4.24
N CYS A 14 13.98 35.66 4.91
CA CYS A 14 13.44 36.97 4.54
C CYS A 14 14.51 38.06 4.55
N LEU A 15 15.36 38.09 5.59
CA LEU A 15 16.48 39.03 5.68
C LEU A 15 17.51 38.81 4.57
N LYS A 16 17.90 37.55 4.30
CA LYS A 16 18.87 37.19 3.25
C LYS A 16 18.44 37.69 1.87
N TYR A 17 17.15 37.65 1.57
CA TYR A 17 16.61 38.03 0.26
C TYR A 17 15.96 39.42 0.23
N GLY A 18 16.11 40.22 1.30
CA GLY A 18 15.58 41.58 1.36
C GLY A 18 14.04 41.66 1.29
N ILE A 19 13.34 40.64 1.80
CA ILE A 19 11.89 40.56 1.78
C ILE A 19 11.34 41.30 3.00
N GLY A 20 10.87 42.53 2.79
CA GLY A 20 10.26 43.38 3.82
C GLY A 20 11.28 43.95 4.82
N ASN A 21 11.11 45.22 5.20
CA ASN A 21 12.01 45.90 6.14
C ASN A 21 11.46 45.88 7.57
N GLU A 22 10.13 45.80 7.71
CA GLU A 22 9.46 45.72 9.01
C GLU A 22 8.85 44.34 9.26
N VAL A 23 8.80 43.93 10.53
CA VAL A 23 8.18 42.66 10.93
C VAL A 23 6.74 42.55 10.43
N LYS A 24 6.00 43.67 10.39
CA LYS A 24 4.60 43.71 9.92
C LYS A 24 4.44 43.26 8.46
N ASP A 25 5.43 43.56 7.61
CA ASP A 25 5.40 43.22 6.19
C ASP A 25 5.62 41.72 5.93
N ILE A 26 6.32 41.05 6.86
CA ILE A 26 6.74 39.65 6.72
C ILE A 26 5.92 38.67 7.56
N ILE A 27 5.08 39.13 8.49
CA ILE A 27 4.18 38.27 9.31
C ILE A 27 3.41 37.29 8.43
N GLY A 28 3.00 37.73 7.24
CA GLY A 28 2.29 36.89 6.29
C GLY A 28 3.08 35.71 5.74
N VAL A 29 4.40 35.83 5.65
CA VAL A 29 5.33 34.87 5.03
C VAL A 29 6.06 34.03 6.07
N ILE A 30 6.29 34.56 7.28
CA ILE A 30 6.93 33.86 8.41
C ILE A 30 6.20 32.57 8.80
N SER A 31 4.88 32.52 8.59
CA SER A 31 4.08 31.31 8.85
C SER A 31 4.36 30.15 7.88
N LEU A 32 5.07 30.40 6.77
CA LEU A 32 5.48 29.37 5.81
C LEU A 32 6.64 28.54 6.37
N LYS A 33 6.81 27.34 5.81
CA LYS A 33 8.03 26.54 6.01
C LYS A 33 9.17 27.17 5.21
N ALA A 34 10.38 27.21 5.79
CA ALA A 34 11.58 27.73 5.13
C ALA A 34 11.77 27.15 3.71
N SER A 35 11.67 25.82 3.56
CA SER A 35 11.76 25.14 2.26
C SER A 35 10.67 25.53 1.26
N THR A 36 9.47 25.90 1.74
CA THR A 36 8.38 26.39 0.88
C THR A 36 8.65 27.82 0.42
N LEU A 37 9.15 28.66 1.33
CA LEU A 37 9.53 30.03 1.01
C LEU A 37 10.67 30.05 -0.01
N GLU A 38 11.73 29.28 0.23
CA GLU A 38 12.88 29.17 -0.67
C GLU A 38 12.46 28.77 -2.09
N ARG A 39 11.60 27.75 -2.24
CA ARG A 39 11.07 27.36 -3.55
C ARG A 39 10.34 28.49 -4.27
N ARG A 40 9.56 29.30 -3.55
CA ARG A 40 8.82 30.44 -4.12
C ARG A 40 9.75 31.59 -4.50
N ILE A 41 10.79 31.84 -3.70
CA ILE A 41 11.84 32.81 -3.99
C ILE A 41 12.57 32.40 -5.27
N THR A 42 13.07 31.16 -5.34
CA THR A 42 13.76 30.63 -6.53
C THR A 42 12.90 30.76 -7.77
N TYR A 43 11.61 30.43 -7.68
CA TYR A 43 10.67 30.57 -8.80
C TYR A 43 10.67 31.98 -9.42
N PHE A 44 10.62 33.04 -8.60
CA PHE A 44 10.60 34.41 -9.09
C PHE A 44 11.97 34.92 -9.51
N GLN A 45 13.04 34.45 -8.86
CA GLN A 45 14.41 34.75 -9.27
C GLN A 45 14.74 34.19 -10.65
N GLU A 46 14.27 32.98 -10.98
CA GLU A 46 14.39 32.41 -12.33
C GLU A 46 13.76 33.28 -13.41
N LEU A 47 12.71 34.05 -13.07
CA LEU A 47 12.05 34.98 -13.98
C LEU A 47 12.83 36.30 -14.16
N GLY A 48 13.85 36.54 -13.34
CA GLY A 48 14.64 37.76 -13.32
C GLY A 48 14.18 38.79 -12.28
N CYS A 49 13.32 38.42 -11.32
CA CYS A 49 12.88 39.37 -10.30
C CYS A 49 14.05 39.79 -9.41
N THR A 50 14.31 41.10 -9.33
CA THR A 50 15.42 41.66 -8.54
C THR A 50 15.02 41.94 -7.09
N LYS A 51 13.73 42.19 -6.87
CA LYS A 51 13.12 42.42 -5.55
C LYS A 51 11.92 41.51 -5.39
N LEU A 52 11.64 41.10 -4.15
CA LEU A 52 10.53 40.22 -3.83
C LEU A 52 9.67 40.80 -2.72
N LEU A 53 8.35 40.78 -2.95
CA LEU A 53 7.39 41.30 -1.99
C LEU A 53 6.66 40.16 -1.28
N ALA A 54 6.46 40.33 0.03
CA ALA A 54 5.77 39.36 0.87
C ALA A 54 4.32 39.12 0.43
N ASN A 55 3.65 40.13 -0.11
CA ASN A 55 2.27 40.06 -0.62
C ASN A 55 2.13 39.23 -1.92
N ILE A 56 3.23 38.93 -2.62
CA ILE A 56 3.26 38.02 -3.78
C ILE A 56 3.67 36.62 -3.30
N LEU A 57 4.63 36.53 -2.38
CA LEU A 57 5.14 35.26 -1.88
C LEU A 57 4.12 34.51 -1.02
N LYS A 58 3.27 35.19 -0.24
CA LYS A 58 2.26 34.53 0.62
C LYS A 58 1.12 33.89 -0.20
N PRO A 59 0.33 34.63 -0.99
CA PRO A 59 -0.66 34.07 -1.91
C PRO A 59 -0.02 33.67 -3.24
N PHE A 60 1.00 32.81 -3.19
CA PHE A 60 1.89 32.50 -4.33
C PHE A 60 1.18 32.27 -5.67
N MET A 61 0.08 31.49 -5.65
CA MET A 61 -0.70 31.20 -6.86
C MET A 61 -1.28 32.48 -7.48
N THR A 62 -1.91 33.33 -6.67
CA THR A 62 -2.41 34.64 -7.09
C THR A 62 -1.27 35.55 -7.55
N GLY A 63 -0.13 35.50 -6.85
CA GLY A 63 1.08 36.23 -7.22
C GLY A 63 1.61 35.88 -8.61
N CYS A 64 1.48 34.61 -9.02
CA CYS A 64 1.87 34.15 -10.35
C CYS A 64 0.90 34.61 -11.47
N GLU A 65 -0.33 34.99 -11.12
CA GLU A 65 -1.32 35.44 -12.09
C GLU A 65 -1.24 36.93 -12.43
N TYR A 66 -0.42 37.71 -11.69
CA TYR A 66 -0.16 39.09 -12.06
C TYR A 66 0.55 39.20 -13.41
N SER A 67 0.21 40.25 -14.14
CA SER A 67 0.71 40.48 -15.50
C SER A 67 2.17 40.93 -15.49
N LEU A 68 2.88 40.72 -16.60
CA LEU A 68 4.23 41.24 -16.78
C LEU A 68 4.27 42.76 -16.55
N GLN A 69 3.26 43.49 -17.04
CA GLN A 69 3.13 44.93 -16.82
C GLN A 69 3.10 45.28 -15.33
N GLN A 70 2.31 44.56 -14.52
CA GLN A 70 2.24 44.81 -13.08
C GLN A 70 3.58 44.58 -12.37
N PHE A 71 4.31 43.54 -12.75
CA PHE A 71 5.65 43.30 -12.20
C PHE A 71 6.65 44.39 -12.58
N GLN A 72 6.53 44.98 -13.78
CA GLN A 72 7.33 46.12 -14.22
C GLN A 72 6.93 47.41 -13.48
N ASP A 73 5.63 47.69 -13.34
CA ASP A 73 5.10 48.86 -12.65
C ASP A 73 5.49 48.88 -11.15
N TRP A 74 5.57 47.69 -10.54
CA TRP A 74 6.03 47.53 -9.15
C TRP A 74 7.55 47.48 -9.00
N ASN A 75 8.32 47.70 -10.07
CA ASN A 75 9.79 47.63 -10.10
C ASN A 75 10.35 46.29 -9.60
N LEU A 76 9.62 45.19 -9.80
CA LEU A 76 10.07 43.84 -9.47
C LEU A 76 10.88 43.23 -10.62
N LEU A 77 10.51 43.60 -11.85
CA LEU A 77 11.20 43.24 -13.09
C LEU A 77 11.65 44.48 -13.86
N PRO A 78 12.85 44.48 -14.46
CA PRO A 78 13.27 45.49 -15.41
C PRO A 78 12.33 45.58 -16.64
N ALA A 79 12.24 46.76 -17.25
CA ALA A 79 11.34 47.00 -18.39
C ALA A 79 11.75 46.22 -19.67
N ASP A 80 13.05 45.95 -19.79
CA ASP A 80 13.76 45.31 -20.90
C ASP A 80 14.12 43.83 -20.61
N VAL A 81 13.53 43.24 -19.56
CA VAL A 81 13.87 41.89 -19.14
C VAL A 81 13.48 40.83 -20.18
N ASP A 82 14.43 39.98 -20.54
CA ASP A 82 14.17 38.75 -21.31
C ASP A 82 13.94 37.58 -20.35
N ILE A 83 12.66 37.25 -20.14
CA ILE A 83 12.23 36.20 -19.22
C ILE A 83 12.75 34.82 -19.67
N ALA A 84 12.69 34.51 -20.96
CA ALA A 84 13.11 33.19 -21.47
C ALA A 84 14.61 33.00 -21.25
N LYS A 85 15.40 34.03 -21.58
CA LYS A 85 16.85 34.00 -21.38
C LYS A 85 17.23 33.86 -19.91
N ASN A 86 16.56 34.57 -19.00
CA ASN A 86 16.81 34.45 -17.57
C ASN A 86 16.49 33.04 -17.05
N ILE A 87 15.33 32.50 -17.42
CA ILE A 87 14.92 31.15 -17.01
C ILE A 87 15.94 30.11 -17.48
N PHE A 88 16.43 30.18 -18.72
CA PHE A 88 17.36 29.18 -19.22
C PHE A 88 18.80 29.40 -18.76
N SER A 89 19.16 30.63 -18.35
CA SER A 89 20.49 30.92 -17.80
C SER A 89 20.79 30.19 -16.48
N VAL A 90 19.77 29.77 -15.74
CA VAL A 90 19.92 29.04 -14.48
C VAL A 90 20.06 27.52 -14.64
N LEU A 91 19.89 27.01 -15.86
CA LEU A 91 19.94 25.58 -16.17
C LEU A 91 21.37 25.14 -16.46
N ASN A 92 21.72 23.93 -16.02
CA ASN A 92 22.99 23.32 -16.36
C ASN A 92 23.00 22.83 -17.81
N LYS A 93 21.83 22.44 -18.33
CA LYS A 93 21.60 21.94 -19.69
C LYS A 93 20.46 22.75 -20.33
N PRO A 94 20.72 23.98 -20.81
CA PRO A 94 19.71 24.77 -21.47
C PRO A 94 19.39 24.23 -22.89
N PRO A 95 18.16 24.47 -23.40
CA PRO A 95 17.85 24.19 -24.79
C PRO A 95 18.67 25.11 -25.73
N PRO A 96 19.00 24.66 -26.95
CA PRO A 96 19.81 25.44 -27.90
C PRO A 96 19.11 26.73 -28.35
N ASP A 97 17.78 26.69 -28.45
CA ASP A 97 16.95 27.81 -28.88
C ASP A 97 16.02 28.27 -27.76
N VAL A 98 15.72 29.57 -27.73
CA VAL A 98 14.71 30.19 -26.85
C VAL A 98 13.34 30.19 -27.53
N PRO A 99 12.23 29.95 -26.81
CA PRO A 99 10.90 30.03 -27.37
C PRO A 99 10.59 31.47 -27.79
N CYS A 100 9.90 31.62 -28.94
CA CYS A 100 9.38 32.92 -29.36
C CYS A 100 8.23 33.33 -28.42
N LEU A 101 8.45 34.39 -27.65
CA LEU A 101 7.47 34.97 -26.73
C LEU A 101 6.72 36.18 -27.33
N ASP A 102 7.01 36.55 -28.58
CA ASP A 102 6.50 37.77 -29.24
C ASP A 102 4.98 37.79 -29.40
N SER A 103 4.35 36.61 -29.38
CA SER A 103 2.90 36.45 -29.43
C SER A 103 2.20 36.84 -28.12
N LEU A 104 2.94 36.98 -27.02
CA LEU A 104 2.40 37.34 -25.71
C LEU A 104 2.33 38.86 -25.53
N LYS A 105 1.24 39.32 -24.92
CA LYS A 105 1.09 40.72 -24.53
C LYS A 105 1.62 40.92 -23.11
N LYS A 106 2.06 42.13 -22.78
CA LYS A 106 2.45 42.48 -21.39
C LYS A 106 1.32 42.32 -20.37
N SER A 107 0.07 42.24 -20.84
CA SER A 107 -1.11 41.94 -20.02
C SER A 107 -1.23 40.47 -19.63
N ASN A 108 -0.50 39.55 -20.28
CA ASN A 108 -0.48 38.14 -19.90
C ASN A 108 0.24 37.93 -18.56
N SER A 109 -0.18 36.91 -17.80
CA SER A 109 0.39 36.60 -16.49
C SER A 109 1.83 36.09 -16.59
N ILE A 110 2.65 36.38 -15.58
CA ILE A 110 4.04 35.90 -15.53
C ILE A 110 4.10 34.36 -15.55
N HIS A 111 3.07 33.70 -15.00
CA HIS A 111 2.88 32.25 -15.09
C HIS A 111 2.78 31.74 -16.52
N THR A 112 2.12 32.50 -17.41
CA THR A 112 1.97 32.13 -18.83
C THR A 112 3.31 32.13 -19.54
N TYR A 113 4.10 33.20 -19.37
CA TYR A 113 5.46 33.30 -19.92
C TYR A 113 6.34 32.13 -19.48
N ARG A 114 6.33 31.84 -18.18
CA ARG A 114 7.06 30.70 -17.62
C ARG A 114 6.58 29.35 -18.16
N SER A 115 5.27 29.16 -18.24
CA SER A 115 4.68 27.88 -18.67
C SER A 115 5.12 27.52 -20.08
N ILE A 116 5.18 28.51 -20.98
CA ILE A 116 5.71 28.32 -22.34
C ILE A 116 7.19 27.93 -22.31
N CYS A 117 8.01 28.58 -21.47
CA CYS A 117 9.42 28.22 -21.33
C CYS A 117 9.60 26.80 -20.77
N LEU A 118 8.79 26.39 -19.79
CA LEU A 118 8.82 25.04 -19.23
C LEU A 118 8.37 23.99 -20.25
N GLU A 119 7.31 24.26 -21.00
CA GLU A 119 6.85 23.37 -22.06
C GLU A 119 7.92 23.21 -23.14
N HIS A 120 8.56 24.30 -23.58
CA HIS A 120 9.68 24.27 -24.52
C HIS A 120 10.84 23.43 -23.99
N TYR A 121 11.23 23.65 -22.72
CA TYR A 121 12.27 22.87 -22.07
C TYR A 121 11.93 21.37 -22.05
N LEU A 122 10.69 20.99 -21.72
CA LEU A 122 10.27 19.59 -21.68
C LEU A 122 10.21 18.95 -23.07
N LYS A 123 9.79 19.69 -24.12
CA LYS A 123 9.86 19.22 -25.52
C LYS A 123 11.28 18.88 -25.89
N TRP A 124 12.23 19.75 -25.56
CA TRP A 124 13.63 19.54 -25.89
C TRP A 124 14.27 18.43 -25.03
N ARG A 125 14.14 18.51 -23.69
CA ARG A 125 14.86 17.63 -22.76
C ARG A 125 14.34 16.19 -22.79
N LEU A 126 13.02 16.03 -22.81
CA LEU A 126 12.34 14.73 -22.68
C LEU A 126 11.58 14.30 -23.94
N GLU A 127 11.65 15.09 -25.02
CA GLU A 127 11.01 14.78 -26.30
C GLU A 127 9.49 14.61 -26.17
N TYR A 128 8.85 15.50 -25.42
CA TYR A 128 7.39 15.56 -25.35
C TYR A 128 6.78 16.09 -26.66
N THR A 129 5.66 15.49 -27.07
CA THR A 129 4.78 16.03 -28.11
C THR A 129 3.75 17.00 -27.53
N GLU A 130 3.15 17.85 -28.37
CA GLU A 130 2.06 18.77 -27.94
C GLU A 130 0.88 18.03 -27.28
N LYS A 131 0.53 16.85 -27.81
CA LYS A 131 -0.55 16.01 -27.26
C LYS A 131 -0.21 15.45 -25.87
N GLU A 132 1.06 15.16 -25.60
CA GLU A 132 1.48 14.67 -24.30
C GLU A 132 1.56 15.82 -23.27
N LEU A 133 1.99 17.02 -23.68
CA LEU A 133 2.04 18.18 -22.80
C LEU A 133 0.67 18.68 -22.37
N SER A 134 -0.31 18.67 -23.27
CA SER A 134 -1.69 19.02 -22.91
C SER A 134 -2.25 18.07 -21.85
N LYS A 135 -1.96 16.76 -21.95
CA LYS A 135 -2.30 15.77 -20.91
C LYS A 135 -1.53 16.01 -19.61
N LEU A 136 -0.23 16.27 -19.69
CA LEU A 136 0.62 16.57 -18.53
C LEU A 136 0.09 17.76 -17.73
N THR A 137 -0.27 18.82 -18.46
CA THR A 137 -0.86 20.05 -17.94
C THR A 137 -2.15 19.80 -17.18
N ALA A 138 -3.05 18.98 -17.74
CA ALA A 138 -4.31 18.64 -17.10
C ALA A 138 -4.11 17.78 -15.84
N VAL A 139 -3.18 16.83 -15.89
CA VAL A 139 -2.94 15.87 -14.80
C VAL A 139 -2.12 16.48 -13.66
N ILE A 140 -1.25 17.43 -13.96
CA ILE A 140 -0.29 17.97 -13.00
C ILE A 140 -0.38 19.51 -12.97
N GLN A 141 -1.54 20.07 -12.63
CA GLN A 141 -1.67 21.54 -12.53
C GLN A 141 -0.64 22.19 -11.58
N LYS A 142 -0.17 21.45 -10.58
CA LYS A 142 0.72 21.96 -9.52
C LYS A 142 2.22 21.96 -9.85
N PHE A 143 2.73 21.19 -10.85
CA PHE A 143 4.18 21.23 -11.13
C PHE A 143 4.61 22.47 -11.90
N ARG A 144 3.67 23.17 -12.56
CA ARG A 144 3.91 24.45 -13.24
C ARG A 144 4.40 25.56 -12.29
N TYR A 145 4.24 25.32 -11.00
CA TYR A 145 4.65 26.17 -9.89
C TYR A 145 6.02 25.78 -9.30
N PHE A 146 6.66 24.74 -9.82
CA PHE A 146 8.02 24.37 -9.45
C PHE A 146 9.05 25.10 -10.29
N SER A 147 10.17 25.42 -9.65
CA SER A 147 11.35 26.02 -10.28
C SER A 147 11.82 25.12 -11.45
N ILE A 148 12.22 25.69 -12.59
CA ILE A 148 12.68 24.87 -13.72
C ILE A 148 13.98 24.17 -13.34
N ARG A 149 14.82 24.82 -12.54
CA ARG A 149 16.00 24.20 -11.96
C ARG A 149 15.67 22.95 -11.14
N SER A 150 14.65 23.01 -10.28
CA SER A 150 14.23 21.83 -9.51
C SER A 150 13.75 20.70 -10.42
N ILE A 151 13.10 21.03 -11.55
CA ILE A 151 12.67 20.03 -12.53
C ILE A 151 13.88 19.43 -13.25
N GLU A 152 14.88 20.24 -13.64
CA GLU A 152 16.14 19.76 -14.20
C GLU A 152 16.87 18.82 -13.24
N GLU A 153 17.03 19.22 -11.97
CA GLU A 153 17.70 18.41 -10.96
C GLU A 153 16.98 17.06 -10.74
N VAL A 154 15.64 17.04 -10.79
CA VAL A 154 14.87 15.80 -10.72
C VAL A 154 15.10 14.94 -11.95
N ILE A 155 15.03 15.50 -13.16
CA ILE A 155 15.29 14.75 -14.41
C ILE A 155 16.70 14.16 -14.38
N ASP A 156 17.70 14.94 -13.97
CA ASP A 156 19.08 14.48 -13.86
C ASP A 156 19.23 13.37 -12.82
N CYS A 157 18.53 13.42 -11.68
CA CYS A 157 18.52 12.30 -10.73
C CYS A 157 17.87 11.05 -11.33
N LEU A 158 16.75 11.21 -12.05
CA LEU A 158 16.05 10.08 -12.66
C LEU A 158 16.91 9.42 -13.76
N GLU A 159 17.59 10.20 -14.59
CA GLU A 159 18.43 9.68 -15.67
C GLU A 159 19.77 9.15 -15.18
N ASN A 160 20.50 9.90 -14.35
CA ASN A 160 21.88 9.55 -13.99
C ASN A 160 21.96 8.59 -12.81
N GLU A 161 21.11 8.78 -11.79
CA GLU A 161 21.17 7.96 -10.57
C GLU A 161 20.30 6.71 -10.70
N LEU A 162 19.11 6.83 -11.30
CA LEU A 162 18.13 5.75 -11.43
C LEU A 162 18.05 5.14 -12.83
N GLU A 163 18.80 5.65 -13.80
CA GLU A 163 18.89 5.13 -15.18
C GLU A 163 17.52 5.02 -15.87
N PHE A 164 16.62 5.96 -15.58
CA PHE A 164 15.34 6.00 -16.28
C PHE A 164 15.53 6.54 -17.70
N SER A 165 14.98 5.82 -18.67
CA SER A 165 14.85 6.35 -20.02
C SER A 165 13.86 7.52 -20.06
N LYS A 166 14.06 8.45 -21.00
CA LYS A 166 13.10 9.56 -21.24
C LYS A 166 11.67 9.05 -21.42
N ALA A 167 11.50 7.95 -22.15
CA ALA A 167 10.20 7.31 -22.35
C ALA A 167 9.54 6.87 -21.03
N LYS A 168 10.32 6.30 -20.09
CA LYS A 168 9.81 5.91 -18.77
C LYS A 168 9.42 7.13 -17.94
N ILE A 169 10.20 8.20 -17.97
CA ILE A 169 9.88 9.47 -17.28
C ILE A 169 8.57 10.05 -17.85
N LYS A 170 8.42 10.06 -19.18
CA LYS A 170 7.18 10.49 -19.86
C LYS A 170 5.96 9.64 -19.48
N GLN A 171 6.11 8.32 -19.42
CA GLN A 171 5.01 7.43 -19.01
C GLN A 171 4.60 7.67 -17.55
N ALA A 172 5.58 7.98 -16.70
CA ALA A 172 5.40 8.21 -15.28
C ALA A 172 5.53 9.71 -14.92
N ASN A 173 4.72 10.55 -15.56
CA ASN A 173 4.73 12.02 -15.39
C ASN A 173 4.73 12.51 -13.92
N PHE A 174 4.17 11.72 -12.99
CA PHE A 174 4.17 12.06 -11.57
C PHE A 174 5.58 12.21 -10.98
N LEU A 175 6.59 11.59 -11.59
CA LEU A 175 7.99 11.66 -11.18
C LEU A 175 8.58 13.06 -11.26
N LEU A 176 8.08 13.91 -12.16
CA LEU A 176 8.54 15.29 -12.29
C LEU A 176 8.19 16.14 -11.05
N ARG A 177 7.35 15.63 -10.14
CA ARG A 177 7.04 16.26 -8.86
C ARG A 177 7.92 15.78 -7.70
N ALA A 178 8.81 14.84 -7.94
CA ALA A 178 9.69 14.32 -6.91
C ALA A 178 10.64 15.42 -6.40
N ASP A 179 11.33 15.12 -5.31
CA ASP A 179 12.35 16.02 -4.74
C ASP A 179 13.73 15.41 -4.96
N ALA A 180 14.55 16.06 -5.79
CA ALA A 180 15.90 15.61 -6.10
C ALA A 180 16.75 15.35 -4.83
N THR A 181 16.59 16.18 -3.80
CA THR A 181 17.30 16.02 -2.52
C THR A 181 16.84 14.73 -1.83
N ASN A 182 15.54 14.46 -1.82
CA ASN A 182 15.01 13.23 -1.25
C ASN A 182 15.45 11.99 -2.04
N ILE A 183 15.49 12.05 -3.38
CA ILE A 183 15.99 10.94 -4.22
C ILE A 183 17.43 10.61 -3.84
N LYS A 184 18.30 11.63 -3.80
CA LYS A 184 19.70 11.48 -3.40
C LYS A 184 19.81 10.92 -1.98
N GLN A 185 19.01 11.41 -1.05
CA GLN A 185 19.00 10.93 0.33
C GLN A 185 18.56 9.46 0.43
N LEU A 186 17.54 9.05 -0.32
CA LEU A 186 17.09 7.65 -0.36
C LEU A 186 18.22 6.72 -0.82
N LEU A 187 18.93 7.11 -1.88
CA LEU A 187 20.01 6.31 -2.48
C LEU A 187 21.28 6.27 -1.61
N THR A 188 21.62 7.38 -0.96
CA THR A 188 22.83 7.50 -0.14
C THR A 188 22.65 6.93 1.27
N THR A 189 21.50 7.19 1.90
CA THR A 189 21.23 6.78 3.29
C THR A 189 20.94 5.29 3.38
N TYR A 190 20.21 4.74 2.40
CA TYR A 190 19.78 3.35 2.43
C TYR A 190 20.33 2.58 1.24
N LYS A 191 21.41 1.82 1.46
CA LYS A 191 21.88 0.85 0.47
C LYS A 191 20.83 -0.24 0.22
N GLN A 192 20.20 -0.72 1.30
CA GLN A 192 19.17 -1.74 1.28
C GLN A 192 17.98 -1.36 2.14
N VAL A 193 16.78 -1.70 1.65
CA VAL A 193 15.51 -1.62 2.40
C VAL A 193 14.75 -2.91 2.16
N ALA A 194 14.28 -3.55 3.23
CA ALA A 194 13.52 -4.80 3.16
C ALA A 194 14.25 -5.92 2.39
N GLY A 195 15.55 -6.09 2.66
CA GLY A 195 16.37 -7.13 2.02
C GLY A 195 16.53 -6.98 0.49
N SER A 196 16.35 -5.77 -0.02
CA SER A 196 16.53 -5.42 -1.44
C SER A 196 17.32 -4.13 -1.58
N ASP A 197 18.16 -4.06 -2.62
CA ASP A 197 18.90 -2.84 -2.93
C ASP A 197 17.92 -1.71 -3.30
N MET A 198 18.19 -0.52 -2.78
CA MET A 198 17.27 0.63 -2.90
C MET A 198 17.06 1.05 -4.36
N LYS A 199 18.13 1.12 -5.16
CA LYS A 199 18.04 1.54 -6.56
C LYS A 199 17.12 0.62 -7.39
N PRO A 200 17.33 -0.70 -7.47
CA PRO A 200 16.39 -1.62 -8.12
C PRO A 200 14.95 -1.53 -7.57
N LEU A 201 14.80 -1.33 -6.26
CA LEU A 201 13.50 -1.20 -5.61
C LEU A 201 12.72 0.02 -6.12
N LEU A 202 13.38 1.18 -6.20
CA LEU A 202 12.83 2.43 -6.71
C LEU A 202 12.55 2.35 -8.22
N ILE A 203 13.41 1.67 -8.98
CA ILE A 203 13.20 1.44 -10.43
C ILE A 203 11.92 0.64 -10.68
N LYS A 204 11.70 -0.41 -9.89
CA LYS A 204 10.50 -1.28 -9.98
C LYS A 204 9.25 -0.61 -9.41
N ASN A 205 9.40 0.22 -8.38
CA ASN A 205 8.29 0.89 -7.69
C ASN A 205 8.52 2.41 -7.60
N PRO A 206 8.41 3.17 -8.70
CA PRO A 206 8.81 4.58 -8.72
C PRO A 206 7.98 5.50 -7.82
N LYS A 207 6.77 5.07 -7.41
CA LYS A 207 5.96 5.79 -6.42
C LYS A 207 6.64 5.92 -5.06
N LEU A 208 7.59 5.05 -4.73
CA LEU A 208 8.35 5.14 -3.48
C LEU A 208 9.22 6.40 -3.38
N LEU A 209 9.48 7.09 -4.50
CA LEU A 209 10.19 8.37 -4.51
C LEU A 209 9.40 9.49 -3.81
N ASP A 210 8.08 9.34 -3.66
CA ASP A 210 7.24 10.25 -2.88
C ASP A 210 7.41 10.06 -1.36
N VAL A 211 8.05 8.95 -0.93
CA VAL A 211 8.31 8.68 0.48
C VAL A 211 9.55 9.45 0.90
N LYS A 212 9.42 10.27 1.95
CA LYS A 212 10.59 10.93 2.51
C LYS A 212 11.52 9.93 3.18
N ALA A 213 12.82 10.08 2.92
CA ALA A 213 13.87 9.18 3.40
C ALA A 213 13.90 9.07 4.93
N ASP A 214 13.67 10.17 5.65
CA ASP A 214 13.63 10.24 7.12
C ASP A 214 12.49 9.40 7.75
N LEU A 215 11.40 9.16 7.02
CA LEU A 215 10.24 8.43 7.55
C LEU A 215 10.33 6.91 7.39
N ILE A 216 11.25 6.41 6.56
CA ILE A 216 11.38 4.97 6.28
C ILE A 216 11.67 4.16 7.55
N PRO A 217 12.64 4.54 8.43
CA PRO A 217 13.01 3.74 9.60
C PRO A 217 11.83 3.54 10.55
N ALA A 218 11.09 4.61 10.84
CA ALA A 218 9.93 4.56 11.73
C ALA A 218 8.81 3.66 11.19
N ARG A 219 8.65 3.57 9.85
CA ARG A 219 7.67 2.67 9.21
C ARG A 219 8.12 1.21 9.30
N LEU A 220 9.40 0.95 9.03
CA LEU A 220 9.99 -0.39 9.14
C LEU A 220 9.94 -0.92 10.56
N GLU A 221 10.20 -0.07 11.55
CA GLU A 221 10.14 -0.43 12.97
C GLU A 221 8.75 -0.93 13.38
N ILE A 222 7.68 -0.24 12.96
CA ILE A 222 6.30 -0.69 13.23
C ILE A 222 6.00 -2.02 12.56
N LEU A 223 6.39 -2.17 11.30
CA LEU A 223 6.16 -3.41 10.56
C LEU A 223 6.86 -4.58 11.28
N LYS A 224 8.10 -4.38 11.72
CA LYS A 224 8.85 -5.37 12.52
C LYS A 224 8.19 -5.65 13.87
N LYS A 225 7.72 -4.61 14.59
CA LYS A 225 7.00 -4.74 15.87
C LYS A 225 5.75 -5.62 15.75
N HIS A 226 5.07 -5.58 14.62
CA HIS A 226 3.89 -6.40 14.34
C HIS A 226 4.20 -7.74 13.65
N GLY A 227 5.47 -8.18 13.65
CA GLY A 227 5.87 -9.49 13.13
C GLY A 227 6.01 -9.59 11.60
N VAL A 228 5.97 -8.47 10.88
CA VAL A 228 6.14 -8.48 9.42
C VAL A 228 7.59 -8.82 9.09
N THR A 229 7.78 -9.92 8.37
CA THR A 229 9.11 -10.37 7.92
C THR A 229 9.64 -9.53 6.76
N GLU A 230 10.96 -9.43 6.65
CA GLU A 230 11.60 -8.77 5.50
C GLU A 230 11.23 -9.42 4.17
N SER A 231 11.01 -10.74 4.17
CA SER A 231 10.56 -11.48 2.98
C SER A 231 9.21 -10.96 2.45
N ALA A 232 8.28 -10.60 3.35
CA ALA A 232 7.00 -10.03 2.97
C ALA A 232 7.18 -8.61 2.40
N LEU A 233 8.01 -7.80 3.05
CA LEU A 233 8.29 -6.43 2.61
C LEU A 233 8.98 -6.38 1.24
N LYS A 234 9.84 -7.35 0.93
CA LYS A 234 10.46 -7.50 -0.39
C LYS A 234 9.42 -7.71 -1.50
N VAL A 235 8.35 -8.42 -1.21
CA VAL A 235 7.25 -8.66 -2.17
C VAL A 235 6.34 -7.43 -2.28
N TYR A 236 6.05 -6.76 -1.16
CA TYR A 236 5.11 -5.63 -1.11
C TYR A 236 5.73 -4.36 -0.49
N PRO A 237 6.74 -3.75 -1.13
CA PRO A 237 7.42 -2.57 -0.60
C PRO A 237 6.54 -1.32 -0.62
N THR A 238 5.47 -1.34 -1.42
CA THR A 238 4.48 -0.25 -1.52
C THR A 238 3.74 0.02 -0.21
N ILE A 239 3.82 -0.88 0.78
CA ILE A 239 3.34 -0.62 2.14
C ILE A 239 4.00 0.64 2.74
N LEU A 240 5.25 0.92 2.35
CA LEU A 240 5.99 2.09 2.78
C LEU A 240 5.41 3.40 2.23
N LEU A 241 4.42 3.39 1.34
CA LEU A 241 3.71 4.60 0.93
C LEU A 241 2.75 5.11 2.02
N LEU A 242 2.28 4.22 2.91
CA LEU A 242 1.37 4.58 3.98
C LEU A 242 2.10 5.30 5.12
N SER A 243 1.36 6.15 5.86
CA SER A 243 1.89 6.77 7.07
C SER A 243 2.10 5.73 8.18
N LYS A 244 2.95 6.03 9.15
CA LYS A 244 3.23 5.14 10.29
C LYS A 244 1.94 4.84 11.07
N GLU A 245 1.12 5.87 11.29
CA GLU A 245 -0.16 5.79 12.00
C GLU A 245 -1.16 4.94 11.22
N THR A 246 -1.18 5.07 9.89
CA THR A 246 -2.06 4.26 9.03
C THR A 246 -1.65 2.79 9.06
N ILE A 247 -0.35 2.50 8.98
CA ILE A 247 0.16 1.12 9.07
C ILE A 247 -0.23 0.50 10.41
N GLU A 248 0.05 1.19 11.52
CA GLU A 248 -0.25 0.71 12.87
C GLU A 248 -1.76 0.50 13.08
N SER A 249 -2.58 1.48 12.70
CA SER A 249 -4.04 1.38 12.83
C SER A 249 -4.59 0.19 12.05
N ARG A 250 -4.16 0.00 10.80
CA ARG A 250 -4.64 -1.10 9.95
C ARG A 250 -4.15 -2.47 10.42
N LEU A 251 -2.94 -2.56 10.97
CA LEU A 251 -2.43 -3.79 11.58
C LEU A 251 -3.24 -4.18 12.81
N LYS A 252 -3.50 -3.23 13.72
CA LYS A 252 -4.37 -3.46 14.90
C LYS A 252 -5.77 -3.88 14.48
N GLU A 253 -6.32 -3.23 13.46
CA GLU A 253 -7.64 -3.57 12.93
C GLU A 253 -7.68 -4.99 12.35
N ILE A 254 -6.69 -5.39 11.56
CA ILE A 254 -6.59 -6.77 11.05
C ILE A 254 -6.44 -7.78 12.18
N GLN A 255 -5.64 -7.48 13.21
CA GLN A 255 -5.51 -8.33 14.40
C GLN A 255 -6.83 -8.48 15.17
N SER A 256 -7.69 -7.46 15.12
CA SER A 256 -9.01 -7.54 15.76
C SER A 256 -9.98 -8.49 15.05
N ILE A 257 -9.86 -8.63 13.71
CA ILE A 257 -10.72 -9.47 12.87
C ILE A 257 -10.33 -10.95 13.04
N PRO A 258 -11.18 -11.78 13.68
CA PRO A 258 -10.85 -13.18 13.97
C PRO A 258 -10.38 -13.96 12.73
N GLU A 259 -11.09 -13.80 11.60
CA GLU A 259 -10.83 -14.53 10.36
C GLU A 259 -9.47 -14.20 9.72
N LEU A 260 -8.83 -13.12 10.15
CA LEU A 260 -7.53 -12.68 9.64
C LEU A 260 -6.36 -12.92 10.60
N ARG A 261 -6.61 -13.31 11.86
CA ARG A 261 -5.57 -13.48 12.89
C ARG A 261 -4.52 -14.53 12.51
N GLY A 262 -4.94 -15.65 11.92
CA GLY A 262 -4.05 -16.72 11.49
C GLY A 262 -3.12 -16.36 10.32
N PHE A 263 -3.26 -15.16 9.76
CA PHE A 263 -2.54 -14.70 8.57
C PHE A 263 -1.49 -13.62 8.83
N LEU A 264 -1.20 -13.29 10.09
CA LEU A 264 -0.27 -12.21 10.43
C LEU A 264 1.14 -12.38 9.81
N ASP A 265 1.56 -13.63 9.64
CA ASP A 265 2.87 -13.94 9.06
C ASP A 265 2.83 -14.16 7.53
N HIS A 266 1.65 -14.08 6.92
CA HIS A 266 1.48 -14.36 5.50
C HIS A 266 1.85 -13.13 4.66
N GLN A 267 2.70 -13.28 3.64
CA GLN A 267 3.20 -12.14 2.84
C GLN A 267 2.07 -11.32 2.20
N ARG A 268 0.99 -11.96 1.73
CA ARG A 268 -0.20 -11.29 1.17
C ARG A 268 -1.01 -10.46 2.17
N LEU A 269 -0.75 -10.59 3.47
CA LEU A 269 -1.35 -9.72 4.48
C LEU A 269 -1.03 -8.25 4.20
N LEU A 270 0.19 -7.94 3.74
CA LEU A 270 0.58 -6.57 3.40
C LEU A 270 -0.28 -5.99 2.28
N LEU A 271 -0.73 -6.84 1.35
CA LEU A 271 -1.66 -6.45 0.30
C LEU A 271 -3.05 -6.13 0.87
N LEU A 272 -3.51 -6.88 1.88
CA LEU A 272 -4.73 -6.54 2.60
C LEU A 272 -4.59 -5.23 3.37
N ILE A 273 -3.44 -4.96 4.00
CA ILE A 273 -3.22 -3.67 4.67
C ILE A 273 -3.34 -2.52 3.68
N LEU A 274 -2.76 -2.64 2.48
CA LEU A 274 -2.89 -1.63 1.43
C LEU A 274 -4.35 -1.38 1.03
N TYR A 275 -5.15 -2.44 0.93
CA TYR A 275 -6.53 -2.41 0.43
C TYR A 275 -7.58 -2.75 1.51
N LEU A 276 -7.34 -2.37 2.76
CA LEU A 276 -8.12 -2.86 3.91
C LEU A 276 -9.62 -2.61 3.77
N ARG A 277 -10.02 -1.40 3.35
CA ARG A 277 -11.44 -1.06 3.14
C ARG A 277 -12.11 -2.05 2.18
N LYS A 278 -11.48 -2.31 1.03
CA LYS A 278 -11.98 -3.26 0.03
C LYS A 278 -12.06 -4.68 0.59
N ALA A 279 -11.07 -5.09 1.37
CA ALA A 279 -11.07 -6.40 2.00
C ALA A 279 -12.21 -6.55 3.03
N LYS A 280 -12.52 -5.50 3.79
CA LYS A 280 -13.65 -5.47 4.73
C LYS A 280 -14.99 -5.56 4.02
N ASP A 281 -15.20 -4.73 3.00
CA ASP A 281 -16.45 -4.74 2.23
C ASP A 281 -16.72 -6.14 1.64
N ARG A 282 -15.67 -6.81 1.14
CA ARG A 282 -15.75 -8.19 0.64
C ARG A 282 -15.99 -9.22 1.73
N LEU A 283 -15.33 -9.08 2.88
CA LEU A 283 -15.52 -9.96 4.02
C LEU A 283 -16.96 -9.88 4.52
N GLN A 284 -17.51 -8.66 4.62
CA GLN A 284 -18.90 -8.43 4.99
C GLN A 284 -19.86 -9.05 3.98
N PHE A 285 -19.63 -8.82 2.68
CA PHE A 285 -20.42 -9.45 1.62
C PHE A 285 -20.42 -10.99 1.73
N MET A 286 -19.25 -11.60 1.96
CA MET A 286 -19.12 -13.04 2.12
C MET A 286 -19.88 -13.57 3.35
N LYS A 287 -19.89 -12.80 4.45
CA LYS A 287 -20.67 -13.12 5.66
C LYS A 287 -22.17 -13.07 5.39
N GLU A 288 -22.65 -12.02 4.74
CA GLU A 288 -24.06 -11.85 4.37
C GLU A 288 -24.58 -12.98 3.47
N HIS A 289 -23.70 -13.59 2.67
CA HIS A 289 -24.01 -14.72 1.77
C HIS A 289 -23.64 -16.09 2.35
N ASN A 290 -23.37 -16.18 3.67
CA ASN A 290 -23.02 -17.43 4.37
C ASN A 290 -21.81 -18.20 3.77
N VAL A 291 -20.86 -17.50 3.16
CA VAL A 291 -19.64 -18.12 2.63
C VAL A 291 -18.68 -18.41 3.79
N LYS A 292 -18.69 -19.67 4.23
CA LYS A 292 -17.93 -20.15 5.40
C LYS A 292 -16.41 -20.13 5.23
N SER A 293 -15.91 -20.36 4.02
CA SER A 293 -14.47 -20.43 3.78
C SER A 293 -13.92 -19.14 3.17
N ILE A 294 -13.17 -18.39 3.97
CA ILE A 294 -12.52 -17.14 3.56
C ILE A 294 -11.07 -17.45 3.16
N SER A 295 -10.67 -16.97 1.98
CA SER A 295 -9.27 -17.00 1.54
C SER A 295 -8.71 -15.59 1.43
N LEU A 296 -7.46 -15.41 1.87
CA LEU A 296 -6.71 -14.18 1.70
C LEU A 296 -6.64 -13.76 0.23
N PHE A 297 -6.51 -14.74 -0.67
CA PHE A 297 -6.44 -14.49 -2.10
C PHE A 297 -7.73 -13.83 -2.61
N THR A 298 -8.89 -14.38 -2.24
CA THR A 298 -10.19 -13.84 -2.61
C THR A 298 -10.36 -12.41 -2.11
N LEU A 299 -10.01 -12.15 -0.84
CA LEU A 299 -10.11 -10.81 -0.24
C LEU A 299 -9.18 -9.79 -0.90
N SER A 300 -7.98 -10.21 -1.29
CA SER A 300 -6.93 -9.35 -1.87
C SER A 300 -6.98 -9.23 -3.41
N SER A 301 -7.84 -10.00 -4.08
CA SER A 301 -7.91 -10.10 -5.54
C SER A 301 -8.41 -8.84 -6.28
N SER A 302 -8.31 -8.81 -7.61
CA SER A 302 -8.93 -7.77 -8.43
C SER A 302 -10.46 -7.82 -8.33
N SER A 303 -11.16 -6.71 -8.60
CA SER A 303 -12.63 -6.68 -8.54
C SER A 303 -13.26 -7.61 -9.58
N VAL A 304 -12.68 -7.62 -10.80
CA VAL A 304 -13.10 -8.51 -11.89
C VAL A 304 -13.00 -9.98 -11.46
N TYR A 305 -11.88 -10.38 -10.86
CA TYR A 305 -11.68 -11.76 -10.43
C TYR A 305 -12.63 -12.15 -9.30
N PHE A 306 -12.81 -11.28 -8.31
CA PHE A 306 -13.74 -11.52 -7.20
C PHE A 306 -15.18 -11.70 -7.70
N ASN A 307 -15.67 -10.82 -8.57
CA ASN A 307 -17.03 -10.91 -9.11
C ASN A 307 -17.22 -12.19 -9.93
N ARG A 308 -16.24 -12.54 -10.77
CA ARG A 308 -16.27 -13.81 -11.51
C ARG A 308 -16.36 -15.02 -10.58
N GLN A 309 -15.61 -15.02 -9.47
CA GLN A 309 -15.71 -16.11 -8.49
C GLN A 309 -17.09 -16.20 -7.83
N LEU A 310 -17.77 -15.07 -7.66
CA LEU A 310 -19.14 -15.03 -7.13
C LEU A 310 -20.15 -15.57 -8.16
N GLU A 311 -20.06 -15.12 -9.40
CA GLU A 311 -20.95 -15.52 -10.51
C GLU A 311 -20.84 -17.03 -10.81
N GLU A 312 -19.63 -17.58 -10.78
CA GLU A 312 -19.39 -19.00 -11.05
C GLU A 312 -19.73 -19.90 -9.84
N GLY A 313 -20.11 -19.34 -8.68
CA GLY A 313 -20.24 -20.10 -7.42
C GLY A 313 -18.92 -20.75 -6.98
N LEU A 314 -17.79 -20.28 -7.52
CA LEU A 314 -16.45 -20.82 -7.34
C LEU A 314 -15.64 -20.10 -6.26
N VAL A 315 -16.30 -19.55 -5.24
CA VAL A 315 -15.65 -19.28 -3.95
C VAL A 315 -15.33 -20.61 -3.23
N ARG A 316 -14.87 -21.62 -3.97
CA ARG A 316 -14.27 -22.82 -3.40
C ARG A 316 -12.89 -22.41 -2.96
N ALA A 317 -12.68 -22.38 -1.65
CA ALA A 317 -11.33 -22.29 -1.13
C ALA A 317 -10.52 -23.44 -1.71
N LYS A 318 -9.32 -23.14 -2.19
CA LYS A 318 -8.38 -24.17 -2.68
C LYS A 318 -7.64 -24.86 -1.53
N GLY A 319 -7.94 -24.50 -0.28
CA GLY A 319 -7.23 -24.96 0.91
C GLY A 319 -5.79 -24.47 1.03
N THR A 320 -5.28 -23.66 0.08
CA THR A 320 -3.87 -23.22 0.05
C THR A 320 -3.45 -22.51 1.32
N ASP A 321 -4.31 -21.63 1.82
CA ASP A 321 -4.09 -20.85 3.03
C ASP A 321 -4.00 -21.75 4.27
N LEU A 322 -4.86 -22.77 4.32
CA LEU A 322 -4.88 -23.81 5.36
C LEU A 322 -3.63 -24.71 5.31
N LEU A 323 -3.26 -25.18 4.12
CA LEU A 323 -2.07 -26.02 3.94
C LEU A 323 -0.80 -25.26 4.33
N GLN A 324 -0.72 -23.97 3.99
CA GLN A 324 0.42 -23.13 4.35
C GLN A 324 0.50 -22.90 5.86
N PHE A 325 -0.62 -22.61 6.53
CA PHE A 325 -0.69 -22.48 7.98
C PHE A 325 -0.20 -23.76 8.68
N LEU A 326 -0.79 -24.91 8.33
CA LEU A 326 -0.44 -26.19 8.95
C LEU A 326 1.01 -26.60 8.66
N SER A 327 1.48 -26.44 7.42
CA SER A 327 2.86 -26.78 7.05
C SER A 327 3.87 -25.96 7.82
N LYS A 328 3.60 -24.66 8.02
CA LYS A 328 4.46 -23.78 8.80
C LYS A 328 4.50 -24.15 10.28
N ASN A 329 3.34 -24.39 10.89
CA ASN A 329 3.25 -24.60 12.34
C ASN A 329 3.68 -26.02 12.77
N THR A 330 3.48 -27.02 11.90
CA THR A 330 3.82 -28.42 12.20
C THR A 330 5.17 -28.85 11.62
N GLY A 331 5.73 -28.10 10.67
CA GLY A 331 6.96 -28.47 9.95
C GLY A 331 6.75 -29.53 8.86
N ALA A 332 5.54 -30.06 8.69
CA ALA A 332 5.25 -31.07 7.66
C ALA A 332 5.10 -30.47 6.26
N SER A 333 5.34 -31.29 5.23
CA SER A 333 5.15 -30.86 3.85
C SER A 333 3.66 -30.65 3.51
N GLN A 334 3.36 -29.61 2.71
CA GLN A 334 2.00 -29.34 2.26
C GLN A 334 1.37 -30.54 1.52
N ALA A 335 2.17 -31.30 0.76
CA ALA A 335 1.72 -32.49 0.05
C ALA A 335 1.24 -33.60 1.00
N SER A 336 1.94 -33.80 2.12
CA SER A 336 1.55 -34.80 3.13
C SER A 336 0.24 -34.40 3.82
N ILE A 337 0.15 -33.14 4.27
CA ILE A 337 -1.04 -32.60 4.93
C ILE A 337 -2.25 -32.69 4.00
N HIS A 338 -2.07 -32.33 2.72
CA HIS A 338 -3.12 -32.40 1.71
C HIS A 338 -3.64 -33.83 1.53
N ARG A 339 -2.76 -34.84 1.40
CA ARG A 339 -3.19 -36.25 1.29
C ARG A 339 -3.96 -36.71 2.53
N SER A 340 -3.56 -36.28 3.72
CA SER A 340 -4.26 -36.64 4.94
C SER A 340 -5.65 -36.02 4.97
N LEU A 341 -5.78 -34.71 4.71
CA LEU A 341 -7.06 -33.99 4.72
C LEU A 341 -8.05 -34.47 3.65
N GLN A 342 -7.55 -34.91 2.49
CA GLN A 342 -8.39 -35.44 1.41
C GLN A 342 -9.22 -36.67 1.81
N LYS A 343 -8.89 -37.34 2.92
CA LYS A 343 -9.69 -38.45 3.44
C LYS A 343 -11.06 -37.99 3.97
N ASN A 344 -11.21 -36.71 4.34
CA ASN A 344 -12.49 -36.12 4.66
C ASN A 344 -13.00 -35.31 3.46
N SER A 345 -14.15 -35.68 2.90
CA SER A 345 -14.74 -35.03 1.71
C SER A 345 -15.01 -33.53 1.88
N MET A 346 -15.19 -33.06 3.13
CA MET A 346 -15.63 -31.72 3.48
C MET A 346 -14.51 -30.80 3.97
N TRP A 347 -13.24 -31.21 3.91
CA TRP A 347 -12.12 -30.45 4.46
C TRP A 347 -11.97 -29.02 3.89
N LEU A 348 -12.38 -28.80 2.63
CA LEU A 348 -12.36 -27.47 1.99
C LEU A 348 -13.46 -26.52 2.47
N HIS A 349 -14.47 -27.05 3.16
CA HIS A 349 -15.61 -26.30 3.68
C HIS A 349 -15.40 -25.89 5.14
N ALA A 350 -14.39 -26.44 5.82
CA ALA A 350 -14.03 -26.05 7.18
C ALA A 350 -13.62 -24.56 7.21
N PRO A 351 -14.25 -23.72 8.04
CA PRO A 351 -13.81 -22.35 8.24
C PRO A 351 -12.36 -22.32 8.73
N PHE A 352 -11.53 -21.51 8.06
CA PHE A 352 -10.11 -21.39 8.42
C PHE A 352 -9.90 -21.00 9.90
N ILE A 353 -10.78 -20.17 10.45
CA ILE A 353 -10.72 -19.77 11.86
C ILE A 353 -10.86 -20.95 12.82
N HIS A 354 -11.72 -21.93 12.52
CA HIS A 354 -11.86 -23.12 13.36
C HIS A 354 -10.57 -23.93 13.40
N VAL A 355 -9.90 -24.06 12.25
CA VAL A 355 -8.63 -24.79 12.15
C VAL A 355 -7.53 -24.12 12.97
N VAL A 356 -7.48 -22.78 12.94
CA VAL A 356 -6.51 -22.01 13.73
C VAL A 356 -6.80 -22.15 15.23
N ASP A 357 -8.04 -21.92 15.65
CA ASP A 357 -8.43 -21.94 17.06
C ASP A 357 -8.26 -23.34 17.66
N THR A 358 -8.68 -24.39 16.95
CA THR A 358 -8.52 -25.78 17.39
C THR A 358 -7.06 -26.18 17.45
N TYR A 359 -6.23 -25.74 16.50
CA TYR A 359 -4.78 -26.00 16.55
C TYR A 359 -4.16 -25.41 17.83
N PHE A 360 -4.40 -24.13 18.11
CA PHE A 360 -3.83 -23.49 19.30
C PHE A 360 -4.37 -24.07 20.61
N TYR A 361 -5.67 -24.39 20.67
CA TYR A 361 -6.27 -25.10 21.81
C TYR A 361 -5.56 -26.44 22.11
N LEU A 362 -5.26 -27.24 21.08
CA LEU A 362 -4.58 -28.52 21.26
C LEU A 362 -3.13 -28.34 21.72
N ILE A 363 -2.42 -27.33 21.20
CA ILE A 363 -1.08 -26.99 21.67
C ILE A 363 -1.09 -26.56 23.15
N GLU A 364 -2.07 -25.76 23.57
CA GLU A 364 -2.24 -25.35 24.98
C GLU A 364 -2.54 -26.55 25.91
N ARG A 365 -3.21 -27.58 25.40
CA ARG A 365 -3.44 -28.87 26.09
C ARG A 365 -2.24 -29.84 26.01
N ASN A 366 -1.08 -29.38 25.56
CA ASN A 366 0.18 -30.14 25.44
C ASN A 366 0.16 -31.30 24.42
N TYR A 367 -0.69 -31.24 23.40
CA TYR A 367 -0.58 -32.18 22.27
C TYR A 367 0.62 -31.81 21.39
N THR A 368 1.37 -32.80 20.93
CA THR A 368 2.50 -32.54 20.04
C THR A 368 2.04 -32.30 18.61
N ASN A 369 2.87 -31.65 17.80
CA ASN A 369 2.61 -31.50 16.37
C ASN A 369 2.45 -32.85 15.66
N GLU A 370 3.16 -33.89 16.12
CA GLU A 370 3.05 -35.24 15.58
C GLU A 370 1.68 -35.86 15.88
N ASP A 371 1.18 -35.71 17.11
CA ASP A 371 -0.17 -36.17 17.50
C ASP A 371 -1.26 -35.52 16.64
N ILE A 372 -1.13 -34.21 16.43
CA ILE A 372 -2.06 -33.41 15.62
C ILE A 372 -1.99 -33.82 14.15
N LEU A 373 -0.79 -34.04 13.59
CA LEU A 373 -0.62 -34.46 12.20
C LEU A 373 -1.20 -35.86 11.94
N ASN A 374 -1.01 -36.79 12.87
CA ASN A 374 -1.59 -38.14 12.81
C ASN A 374 -3.13 -38.09 12.80
N ASN A 375 -3.71 -37.07 13.43
CA ASN A 375 -5.15 -36.87 13.56
C ASN A 375 -5.65 -35.56 12.95
N VAL A 376 -5.06 -35.11 11.82
CA VAL A 376 -5.25 -33.75 11.27
C VAL A 376 -6.72 -33.34 11.07
N HIS A 377 -7.62 -34.31 10.87
CA HIS A 377 -9.05 -34.08 10.73
C HIS A 377 -9.69 -33.42 11.95
N VAL A 378 -9.13 -33.59 13.16
CA VAL A 378 -9.64 -32.96 14.38
C VAL A 378 -9.67 -31.43 14.24
N LEU A 379 -8.77 -30.87 13.45
CA LEU A 379 -8.68 -29.42 13.22
C LEU A 379 -9.85 -28.88 12.38
N LEU A 380 -10.59 -29.73 11.67
CA LEU A 380 -11.72 -29.30 10.85
C LEU A 380 -12.94 -28.90 11.69
N TYR A 381 -12.97 -29.26 12.97
CA TYR A 381 -14.06 -28.99 13.89
C TYR A 381 -13.75 -27.78 14.79
N LYS A 382 -14.81 -27.14 15.31
CA LYS A 382 -14.70 -26.04 16.29
C LYS A 382 -14.01 -26.48 17.57
N SER A 383 -13.15 -25.62 18.12
CA SER A 383 -12.41 -25.87 19.35
C SER A 383 -13.31 -26.22 20.54
N SER A 384 -14.42 -25.49 20.72
CA SER A 384 -15.40 -25.76 21.78
C SER A 384 -16.03 -27.15 21.69
N ARG A 385 -16.20 -27.68 20.47
CA ARG A 385 -16.75 -29.02 20.26
C ARG A 385 -15.71 -30.09 20.58
N VAL A 386 -14.47 -29.86 20.15
CA VAL A 386 -13.34 -30.73 20.45
C VAL A 386 -13.12 -30.80 21.96
N GLU A 387 -13.15 -29.66 22.65
CA GLU A 387 -13.05 -29.56 24.10
C GLU A 387 -14.13 -30.39 24.81
N GLN A 388 -15.40 -30.15 24.50
CA GLN A 388 -16.52 -30.89 25.11
C GLN A 388 -16.41 -32.41 24.95
N VAL A 389 -15.87 -32.88 23.83
CA VAL A 389 -15.73 -34.31 23.56
C VAL A 389 -14.50 -34.88 24.28
N LEU A 390 -13.38 -34.14 24.31
CA LEU A 390 -12.19 -34.54 25.06
C LEU A 390 -12.48 -34.61 26.57
N GLU A 391 -13.21 -33.64 27.13
CA GLU A 391 -13.60 -33.66 28.54
C GLU A 391 -14.52 -34.85 28.87
N LYS A 392 -15.38 -35.26 27.94
CA LYS A 392 -16.20 -36.47 28.09
C LYS A 392 -15.35 -37.74 28.11
N ILE A 393 -14.39 -37.84 27.19
CA ILE A 393 -13.43 -38.96 27.15
C ILE A 393 -12.62 -39.02 28.45
N GLU A 394 -12.19 -37.87 28.97
CA GLU A 394 -11.40 -37.78 30.20
C GLU A 394 -12.22 -38.02 31.48
N SER A 395 -13.53 -37.75 31.45
CA SER A 395 -14.42 -37.93 32.61
C SER A 395 -15.05 -39.32 32.72
N ASP A 396 -15.19 -40.04 31.61
CA ASP A 396 -15.76 -41.39 31.58
C ASP A 396 -14.84 -42.40 32.30
N GLU A 397 -15.32 -42.97 33.41
CA GLU A 397 -14.54 -43.90 34.23
C GLU A 397 -14.16 -45.18 33.49
N SER A 398 -14.94 -45.58 32.48
CA SER A 398 -14.62 -46.72 31.64
C SER A 398 -13.40 -46.45 30.75
N GLU A 399 -13.25 -45.22 30.26
CA GLU A 399 -12.11 -44.82 29.42
C GLU A 399 -10.87 -44.40 30.23
N LYS A 400 -11.02 -43.90 31.47
CA LYS A 400 -9.89 -43.62 32.38
C LYS A 400 -9.03 -44.84 32.68
N SER A 401 -9.62 -46.03 32.65
CA SER A 401 -8.91 -47.30 32.88
C SER A 401 -7.94 -47.67 31.74
N ASN A 402 -8.19 -47.13 30.54
CA ASN A 402 -7.37 -47.35 29.37
C ASN A 402 -6.35 -46.20 29.27
N ASN A 403 -5.06 -46.53 29.40
CA ASN A 403 -3.97 -45.57 29.41
C ASN A 403 -3.67 -45.05 27.98
N TRP A 404 -4.64 -44.39 27.36
CA TRP A 404 -4.61 -43.95 25.96
C TRP A 404 -3.53 -42.90 25.71
N SER A 405 -2.78 -43.06 24.63
CA SER A 405 -1.84 -42.05 24.16
C SER A 405 -2.57 -40.77 23.68
N PRO A 406 -1.90 -39.60 23.67
CA PRO A 406 -2.51 -38.37 23.16
C PRO A 406 -3.07 -38.52 21.73
N SER A 407 -2.30 -39.14 20.83
CA SER A 407 -2.77 -39.51 19.48
C SER A 407 -4.06 -40.35 19.49
N GLN A 408 -4.18 -41.33 20.40
CA GLN A 408 -5.39 -42.16 20.50
C GLN A 408 -6.60 -41.37 21.00
N LYS A 409 -6.39 -40.45 21.97
CA LYS A 409 -7.45 -39.56 22.45
C LYS A 409 -7.99 -38.66 21.34
N LEU A 410 -7.11 -38.12 20.48
CA LEU A 410 -7.55 -37.33 19.33
C LEU A 410 -8.33 -38.17 18.31
N ALA A 411 -7.90 -39.40 18.06
CA ALA A 411 -8.63 -40.33 17.18
C ALA A 411 -10.04 -40.64 17.72
N LEU A 412 -10.15 -40.90 19.03
CA LEU A 412 -11.42 -41.10 19.73
C LEU A 412 -12.30 -39.84 19.67
N CYS A 413 -11.71 -38.66 19.84
CA CYS A 413 -12.44 -37.40 19.72
C CYS A 413 -13.11 -37.27 18.34
N VAL A 414 -12.36 -37.49 17.25
CA VAL A 414 -12.90 -37.47 15.89
C VAL A 414 -13.97 -38.55 15.72
N TYR A 415 -13.75 -39.76 16.26
CA TYR A 415 -14.74 -40.84 16.24
C TYR A 415 -16.07 -40.42 16.88
N TYR A 416 -16.04 -39.87 18.09
CA TYR A 416 -17.26 -39.47 18.81
C TYR A 416 -18.00 -38.30 18.14
N ILE A 417 -17.27 -37.43 17.45
CA ILE A 417 -17.88 -36.38 16.63
C ILE A 417 -18.56 -36.99 15.40
N GLU A 418 -17.84 -37.77 14.60
CA GLU A 418 -18.31 -38.27 13.31
C GLU A 418 -19.26 -39.47 13.39
N LYS A 419 -19.30 -40.21 14.52
CA LYS A 419 -20.22 -41.33 14.72
C LYS A 419 -21.68 -40.92 14.51
N LYS A 420 -22.04 -39.69 14.88
CA LYS A 420 -23.39 -39.13 14.67
C LYS A 420 -23.71 -38.82 13.20
N PHE A 421 -22.67 -38.65 12.38
CA PHE A 421 -22.76 -38.29 10.96
C PHE A 421 -22.37 -39.43 10.03
N HIS A 422 -22.28 -40.66 10.56
CA HIS A 422 -21.87 -41.85 9.81
C HIS A 422 -20.55 -41.66 9.04
N PHE A 423 -19.62 -40.87 9.58
CA PHE A 423 -18.30 -40.59 8.97
C PHE A 423 -18.39 -39.98 7.55
N SER A 424 -19.49 -39.28 7.26
CA SER A 424 -19.68 -38.59 5.99
C SER A 424 -18.85 -37.31 5.85
N GLY A 425 -18.26 -36.82 6.94
CA GLY A 425 -17.57 -35.53 7.01
C GLY A 425 -18.53 -34.34 7.16
N LEU A 426 -19.84 -34.57 7.19
CA LEU A 426 -20.85 -33.53 7.37
C LEU A 426 -20.79 -32.88 8.76
N GLY A 427 -20.16 -33.54 9.75
CA GLY A 427 -19.94 -32.96 11.07
C GLY A 427 -19.10 -31.68 11.06
N VAL A 428 -18.35 -31.42 9.97
CA VAL A 428 -17.60 -30.18 9.75
C VAL A 428 -18.53 -28.97 9.52
N LEU A 429 -19.76 -29.19 9.04
CA LEU A 429 -20.70 -28.13 8.67
C LEU A 429 -21.63 -27.68 9.81
N GLU A 430 -21.71 -28.43 10.90
CA GLU A 430 -22.69 -28.20 11.96
C GLU A 430 -22.32 -26.95 12.80
N ASP A 431 -23.06 -25.85 12.59
CA ASP A 431 -22.88 -24.60 13.31
C ASP A 431 -24.15 -24.07 14.00
N THR A 432 -25.29 -24.77 13.97
CA THR A 432 -26.56 -24.26 14.49
C THR A 432 -27.46 -25.34 15.11
N PRO A 433 -28.12 -25.09 16.26
CA PRO A 433 -29.14 -25.97 16.85
C PRO A 433 -30.45 -26.12 16.04
N GLU A 434 -30.48 -25.70 14.77
CA GLU A 434 -31.69 -25.69 13.95
C GLU A 434 -31.37 -26.08 12.50
N GLN A 435 -31.17 -27.37 12.22
CA GLN A 435 -31.31 -27.93 10.86
C GLN A 435 -31.89 -29.35 10.89
N HIS A 436 -33.05 -29.51 11.52
CA HIS A 436 -34.07 -30.38 10.93
C HIS A 436 -34.80 -29.53 9.90
N LEU A 437 -34.29 -29.43 8.66
CA LEU A 437 -34.98 -29.01 7.42
C LEU A 437 -33.97 -28.70 6.29
N LEU A 438 -33.05 -29.63 6.02
CA LEU A 438 -32.34 -29.69 4.73
C LEU A 438 -32.38 -31.12 4.19
N THR A 439 -33.58 -31.69 4.15
CA THR A 439 -33.87 -32.93 3.43
C THR A 439 -34.58 -32.58 2.13
N SER A 440 -33.84 -32.56 1.02
CA SER A 440 -34.22 -33.09 -0.31
C SER A 440 -33.50 -32.38 -1.47
N ASP A 441 -33.23 -31.07 -1.39
CA ASP A 441 -32.99 -30.30 -2.63
C ASP A 441 -31.52 -30.11 -3.03
N GLN A 442 -30.56 -30.38 -2.14
CA GLN A 442 -29.13 -30.25 -2.47
C GLN A 442 -28.44 -31.56 -2.86
N VAL A 443 -29.04 -32.71 -2.56
CA VAL A 443 -28.53 -34.02 -2.99
C VAL A 443 -28.86 -34.27 -4.46
N THR A 444 -30.02 -33.82 -4.93
CA THR A 444 -30.49 -34.05 -6.31
C THR A 444 -29.66 -33.29 -7.35
N LYS A 445 -29.21 -32.07 -7.06
CA LYS A 445 -28.39 -31.28 -8.02
C LYS A 445 -26.99 -31.84 -8.26
N ASN A 446 -26.41 -32.56 -7.29
CA ASN A 446 -25.07 -33.15 -7.43
C ASN A 446 -25.10 -34.57 -8.04
N GLN A 447 -26.26 -35.23 -8.10
CA GLN A 447 -26.42 -36.49 -8.84
C GLN A 447 -26.73 -36.25 -10.32
N VAL A 448 -27.55 -35.24 -10.66
CA VAL A 448 -27.90 -34.93 -12.05
C VAL A 448 -26.67 -34.49 -12.87
N LEU A 449 -25.74 -33.73 -12.28
CA LEU A 449 -24.51 -33.29 -12.96
C LEU A 449 -23.46 -34.42 -13.16
N LYS A 450 -23.65 -35.60 -12.57
CA LYS A 450 -22.81 -36.79 -12.84
C LYS A 450 -23.39 -37.70 -13.92
N GLU A 451 -24.69 -37.59 -14.21
CA GLU A 451 -25.35 -38.43 -15.23
C GLU A 451 -25.38 -37.77 -16.61
N GLU A 452 -25.32 -36.44 -16.70
CA GLU A 452 -25.27 -35.71 -17.98
C GLU A 452 -23.84 -35.57 -18.57
N GLY A 453 -22.88 -36.33 -18.05
CA GLY A 453 -21.48 -36.34 -18.49
C GLY A 453 -21.00 -37.70 -19.00
N LYS A 454 -21.85 -38.43 -19.75
CA LYS A 454 -21.47 -39.60 -20.55
C LYS A 454 -21.80 -39.40 -22.02
#